data_AF-A0A7J2KSY2-F1
#
_entry.id   AF-A0A7J2KSY2-F1
#
_cell.length_a   1.000
_cell.length_b   1.000
_cell.length_c   1.000
_cell.angle_alpha   90.00
_cell.angle_beta   90.00
_cell.angle_gamma   90.00
#
_symmetry.space_group_name_H-M   'P 1'
#
loop_
_entity.id
_entity.type
_entity.pdbx_description
1 polymer ?
#
loop_
_entity_poly.entity_id
_entity_poly.type
_entity_poly.pdbx_seq_one_letter_code
_entity_poly.pdbx_strand_id
1 'polypeptide(L)'
;LEQSFLSKASVVFIWAAVPQRTRRKYGERGWRYIYKDAAHICANLYLAATSLKLGCCAIGACFDDEVNSILNLDGKTETVVYMAGVGRVQV
;
A
#
# COMPACT_ATOMS: atom_id res chain seq x y z
N LEU A 1 1.83 10.68 12.57
CA LEU A 1 0.69 9.83 12.17
C LEU A 1 0.42 8.85 13.31
N GLU A 2 -0.74 8.92 13.97
CA GLU A 2 -1.03 8.09 15.16
C GLU A 2 -1.43 6.65 14.77
N GLN A 3 -0.47 5.85 14.30
CA GLN A 3 -0.70 4.51 13.74
C GLN A 3 0.13 3.43 14.45
N SER A 4 0.23 3.50 15.78
CA SER A 4 1.04 2.58 16.60
C SER A 4 0.65 1.11 16.44
N PHE A 5 -0.61 0.81 16.07
CA PHE A 5 -1.08 -0.55 15.79
C PHE A 5 -0.25 -1.26 14.71
N LEU A 6 0.34 -0.51 13.77
CA LEU A 6 1.11 -1.07 12.66
C LEU A 6 2.37 -1.79 13.15
N SER A 7 2.97 -1.35 14.26
CA SER A 7 4.12 -2.01 14.89
C SER A 7 3.81 -3.42 15.42
N LYS A 8 2.52 -3.74 15.60
CA LYS A 8 2.06 -5.07 16.03
C LYS A 8 1.64 -5.95 14.85
N ALA A 9 1.62 -5.42 13.63
CA ALA A 9 1.32 -6.20 12.43
C ALA A 9 2.41 -7.26 12.24
N SER A 10 2.01 -8.47 11.82
CA SER A 10 2.97 -9.54 11.51
C SER A 10 3.69 -9.27 10.20
N VAL A 11 3.00 -8.65 9.23
CA VAL A 11 3.52 -8.25 7.93
C VAL A 11 2.90 -6.92 7.53
N VAL A 12 3.68 -6.06 6.88
CA VAL A 12 3.18 -4.85 6.21
C VAL A 12 3.35 -5.01 4.70
N PHE A 13 2.25 -5.00 3.98
CA PHE A 13 2.23 -4.96 2.52
C PHE A 13 2.36 -3.50 2.07
N ILE A 14 3.23 -3.27 1.09
CA ILE A 14 3.49 -1.95 0.53
C ILE A 14 3.33 -2.05 -0.98
N TRP A 15 2.50 -1.19 -1.56
CA TRP A 15 2.35 -1.07 -3.00
C TRP A 15 3.11 0.16 -3.48
N ALA A 16 4.07 -0.08 -4.37
CA ALA A 16 4.72 0.96 -5.14
C ALA A 16 4.22 0.95 -6.58
N ALA A 17 4.32 2.09 -7.24
CA ALA A 17 3.95 2.24 -8.62
C ALA A 17 5.07 2.93 -9.39
N VAL A 18 5.29 2.48 -10.63
CA VAL A 18 6.08 3.18 -11.64
C VAL A 18 5.12 4.03 -12.48
N PRO A 19 4.91 5.32 -12.18
CA PRO A 19 3.77 6.07 -12.73
C PRO A 19 3.80 6.15 -14.25
N GLN A 20 5.01 6.17 -14.83
CA GLN A 20 5.21 6.25 -16.27
C GLN A 20 4.61 5.07 -17.04
N ARG A 21 4.53 3.87 -16.43
CA ARG A 21 3.92 2.68 -17.08
C ARG A 21 2.44 2.92 -17.41
N THR A 22 1.73 3.63 -16.52
CA THR A 22 0.30 3.91 -16.69
C THR A 22 0.08 5.27 -17.36
N ARG A 23 0.83 6.30 -16.97
CA ARG A 23 0.70 7.67 -17.51
C ARG A 23 1.07 7.76 -18.98
N ARG A 24 1.98 6.92 -19.50
CA ARG A 24 2.29 6.88 -20.94
C ARG A 24 1.03 6.67 -21.81
N LYS A 25 0.07 5.88 -21.34
CA LYS A 25 -1.17 5.58 -22.07
C LYS A 25 -2.31 6.53 -21.71
N TYR A 26 -2.40 6.94 -20.45
CA TYR A 26 -3.59 7.62 -19.91
C TYR A 26 -3.35 9.08 -19.47
N GLY A 27 -2.15 9.63 -19.69
CA GLY A 27 -1.76 10.96 -19.23
C GLY A 27 -1.93 11.10 -17.71
N GLU A 28 -2.30 12.30 -17.24
CA GLU A 28 -2.54 12.58 -15.81
C GLU A 28 -3.64 11.71 -15.20
N ARG A 29 -4.60 11.24 -16.01
CA ARG A 29 -5.64 10.33 -15.53
C ARG A 29 -5.05 8.99 -15.06
N GLY A 30 -3.83 8.64 -15.49
CA GLY A 30 -3.11 7.46 -15.05
C GLY A 30 -2.96 7.35 -13.54
N TRP A 31 -2.80 8.47 -12.81
CA TRP A 31 -2.76 8.48 -11.34
C TRP A 31 -4.02 7.90 -10.71
N ARG A 32 -5.20 8.26 -11.23
CA ARG A 32 -6.48 7.73 -10.74
C ARG A 32 -6.59 6.22 -10.95
N TYR A 33 -5.95 5.68 -11.98
CA TYR A 33 -5.92 4.24 -12.23
C TYR A 33 -4.93 3.53 -11.30
N ILE A 34 -3.75 4.09 -11.09
CA ILE A 34 -2.77 3.54 -10.14
C ILE A 34 -3.39 3.38 -8.74
N TYR A 35 -4.06 4.41 -8.22
CA TYR A 35 -4.71 4.32 -6.91
C TYR A 35 -5.86 3.31 -6.87
N LYS A 36 -6.63 3.20 -7.96
CA LYS A 36 -7.71 2.20 -8.07
C LYS A 36 -7.15 0.78 -8.09
N ASP A 37 -6.08 0.55 -8.86
CA ASP A 37 -5.44 -0.75 -8.96
C ASP A 37 -4.87 -1.17 -7.60
N ALA A 38 -4.17 -0.26 -6.91
CA ALA A 38 -3.67 -0.50 -5.55
C ALA A 38 -4.81 -0.81 -4.56
N ALA A 39 -5.92 -0.06 -4.62
CA ALA A 39 -7.08 -0.30 -3.77
C ALA A 39 -7.77 -1.65 -4.05
N HIS A 40 -7.88 -2.05 -5.32
CA HIS A 40 -8.42 -3.36 -5.68
C HIS A 40 -7.54 -4.50 -5.16
N ILE A 41 -6.21 -4.39 -5.28
CA ILE A 41 -5.29 -5.39 -4.75
C ILE A 41 -5.41 -5.46 -3.21
N CYS A 42 -5.50 -4.31 -2.53
CA CYS A 42 -5.70 -4.28 -1.09
C CYS A 42 -7.05 -4.87 -0.66
N ALA A 43 -8.13 -4.67 -1.44
CA ALA A 43 -9.42 -5.30 -1.16
C ALA A 43 -9.32 -6.83 -1.21
N ASN A 44 -8.57 -7.38 -2.16
CA ASN A 44 -8.28 -8.82 -2.20
C ASN A 44 -7.46 -9.27 -0.99
N LEU A 45 -6.49 -8.46 -0.53
CA LEU A 45 -5.74 -8.74 0.69
C LEU A 45 -6.66 -8.80 1.93
N TYR A 46 -7.62 -7.89 2.05
CA TYR A 46 -8.63 -7.91 3.11
C TYR A 46 -9.45 -9.21 3.09
N LEU A 47 -9.92 -9.63 1.91
CA LEU A 47 -10.70 -10.87 1.77
C LEU A 47 -9.85 -12.10 2.13
N ALA A 48 -8.59 -12.15 1.68
CA ALA A 48 -7.68 -13.23 2.00
C ALA A 48 -7.32 -13.27 3.49
N ALA A 49 -7.03 -12.14 4.12
CA ALA A 49 -6.79 -12.06 5.55
C ALA A 49 -8.01 -12.52 6.36
N THR A 50 -9.20 -12.07 5.96
CA THR A 50 -10.47 -12.44 6.60
C THR A 50 -10.74 -13.93 6.51
N SER A 51 -10.52 -14.57 5.35
CA SER A 51 -10.72 -16.01 5.18
C SER A 51 -9.77 -16.84 6.05
N LEU A 52 -8.58 -16.31 6.35
CA LEU A 52 -7.58 -16.88 7.24
C LEU A 52 -7.77 -16.50 8.72
N LYS A 53 -8.85 -15.80 9.07
CA LYS A 53 -9.13 -15.28 10.43
C LYS A 53 -8.01 -14.36 10.96
N LEU A 54 -7.42 -13.57 10.07
CA LEU A 54 -6.43 -12.53 10.38
C LEU A 54 -7.08 -11.14 10.31
N GLY A 55 -6.47 -10.17 10.98
CA GLY A 55 -6.79 -8.76 10.86
C GLY A 55 -6.01 -8.12 9.71
N CYS A 56 -6.63 -7.17 9.03
CA CYS A 56 -6.03 -6.35 7.97
C CYS A 56 -6.43 -4.88 8.17
N CYS A 57 -5.49 -3.96 8.03
CA CYS A 57 -5.75 -2.52 8.12
C CYS A 57 -4.97 -1.77 7.04
N ALA A 58 -5.71 -1.20 6.08
CA ALA A 58 -5.19 -0.32 5.06
C ALA A 58 -4.76 1.03 5.64
N ILE A 59 -3.68 1.56 5.09
CA ILE A 59 -3.02 2.80 5.51
C ILE A 59 -2.76 3.64 4.26
N GLY A 60 -3.51 4.74 4.15
CA GLY A 60 -3.33 5.73 3.08
C GLY A 60 -2.44 6.91 3.48
N ALA A 61 -2.00 6.98 4.73
CA ALA A 61 -1.12 8.04 5.23
C ALA A 61 0.17 7.41 5.73
N CYS A 62 1.29 7.81 5.13
CA CYS A 62 2.65 7.43 5.49
C CYS A 62 3.59 8.61 5.21
N PHE A 63 4.84 8.52 5.66
CA PHE A 63 5.89 9.40 5.18
C PHE A 63 6.51 8.78 3.92
N ASP A 64 6.03 9.18 2.74
CA ASP A 64 6.37 8.55 1.46
C ASP A 64 7.89 8.43 1.24
N ASP A 65 8.66 9.48 1.55
CA ASP A 65 10.12 9.49 1.40
C ASP A 65 10.81 8.46 2.32
N GLU A 66 10.33 8.31 3.55
CA GLU A 66 10.88 7.33 4.49
C GLU A 66 10.59 5.90 4.01
N VAL A 67 9.36 5.64 3.55
CA VAL A 67 8.97 4.33 3.03
C VAL A 67 9.70 4.00 1.73
N ASN A 68 9.86 4.98 0.83
CA ASN A 68 10.67 4.86 -0.38
C ASN A 68 12.11 4.49 -0.03
N SER A 69 12.71 5.14 0.98
CA SER A 69 14.06 4.82 1.44
C SER A 69 14.19 3.39 1.95
N ILE A 70 13.20 2.87 2.68
CA ILE A 70 13.20 1.46 3.16
C ILE A 70 13.21 0.48 1.98
N LEU A 71 12.50 0.81 0.91
CA LEU A 71 12.34 -0.02 -0.28
C LEU A 71 13.40 0.26 -1.38
N ASN A 72 14.34 1.17 -1.13
CA ASN A 72 15.31 1.67 -2.12
C ASN A 72 14.66 2.22 -3.41
N LEU A 73 13.53 2.93 -3.26
CA LEU A 73 12.83 3.61 -4.34
C LEU A 73 13.32 5.07 -4.46
N ASP A 74 13.30 5.61 -5.67
CA ASP A 74 13.79 6.98 -5.94
C ASP A 74 12.75 8.08 -5.66
N GLY A 75 11.49 7.71 -5.40
CA GLY A 75 10.37 8.63 -5.19
C GLY A 75 9.96 9.44 -6.42
N LYS A 76 10.56 9.17 -7.58
CA LYS A 76 10.40 9.95 -8.82
C LYS A 76 9.90 9.09 -9.96
N THR A 77 10.63 8.02 -10.29
CA THR A 77 10.25 7.06 -11.33
C THR A 77 9.46 5.91 -10.74
N GLU A 78 9.68 5.58 -9.47
CA GLU A 78 8.92 4.62 -8.68
C GLU A 78 8.69 5.17 -7.27
N THR A 79 7.46 5.10 -6.78
CA THR A 79 7.10 5.59 -5.44
C THR A 79 6.06 4.71 -4.80
N VAL A 80 6.09 4.63 -3.47
CA VAL A 80 4.99 4.09 -2.67
C VAL A 80 3.69 4.83 -2.99
N VAL A 81 2.58 4.10 -3.02
CA VAL A 81 1.24 4.64 -3.24
C VAL A 81 0.22 4.14 -2.21
N TYR A 82 0.48 3.02 -1.54
CA TYR A 82 -0.44 2.47 -0.55
C TYR A 82 0.22 1.44 0.37
N MET A 83 -0.34 1.22 1.56
CA MET A 83 0.14 0.23 2.52
C MET A 83 -1.01 -0.48 3.23
N ALA A 84 -0.74 -1.68 3.75
CA ALA A 84 -1.67 -2.39 4.65
C ALA A 84 -0.92 -3.28 5.64
N GLY A 85 -1.28 -3.20 6.92
CA GLY A 85 -0.80 -4.12 7.95
C GLY A 85 -1.69 -5.36 8.04
N VAL A 86 -1.08 -6.55 8.16
CA VAL A 86 -1.77 -7.83 8.37
C VAL A 86 -1.17 -8.53 9.58
N GLY A 87 -2.02 -9.10 10.43
CA GLY A 87 -1.57 -9.82 11.62
C GLY A 87 -2.69 -10.58 12.32
N ARG A 88 -2.37 -11.27 13.42
CA ARG A 88 -3.40 -11.88 14.27
C ARG A 88 -4.23 -10.80 14.93
N VAL A 89 -5.56 -10.99 14.97
CA VAL A 89 -6.45 -10.15 15.78
C VAL A 89 -6.15 -10.47 17.24
N GLN A 90 -5.60 -9.51 17.97
CA GLN A 90 -5.46 -9.58 19.42
C GLN A 90 -6.79 -9.14 20.03
N VAL A 91 -7.41 -10.04 20.80
CA VAL A 91 -8.62 -9.77 21.59
C VAL A 91 -8.20 -9.20 22.93
#